data_AF-B6INE0-F1
#
_entry.id   AF-B6INE0-F1
#
_cell.length_a   1.000
_cell.length_b   1.000
_cell.length_c   1.000
_cell.angle_alpha   90.00
_cell.angle_beta   90.00
_cell.angle_gamma   90.00
#
_symmetry.space_group_name_H-M   'P 1'
#
loop_
_entity.id
_entity.type
_entity.pdbx_description
1 polymer ?
#
loop_
_entity_poly.entity_id
_entity_poly.type
_entity_poly.pdbx_seq_one_letter_code
_entity_poly.pdbx_strand_id
1 'polypeptide(L)' 'MSETTTLELRELASRIATSYTKANPTPVQALPEVIQLAYQGLLSCTRPPAPPPQAPARKRRGRRSRDT' A
#
# COMPACT_ATOMS: atom_id res chain seq x y z
N MET A 1 15.99 -10.08 -8.37
CA MET A 1 14.77 -9.49 -7.80
C MET A 1 14.51 -8.22 -8.60
N SER A 2 13.48 -8.23 -9.43
CA SER A 2 13.27 -7.21 -10.46
C SER A 2 12.95 -5.87 -9.80
N GLU A 3 13.88 -4.92 -9.88
CA GLU A 3 13.63 -3.52 -9.54
C GLU A 3 12.62 -2.97 -10.54
N THR A 4 11.33 -3.11 -10.26
CA THR A 4 10.30 -2.51 -11.12
C THR A 4 10.42 -1.01 -10.96
N THR A 5 10.82 -0.34 -12.04
CA THR A 5 11.08 1.10 -11.97
C THR A 5 9.76 1.85 -11.82
N THR A 6 9.83 3.06 -11.27
CA THR A 6 8.65 3.93 -11.11
C THR A 6 7.96 4.21 -12.45
N LEU A 7 8.72 4.20 -13.54
CA LEU A 7 8.24 4.37 -14.92
C LEU A 7 7.43 3.16 -15.38
N GLU A 8 7.96 1.95 -15.19
CA GLU A 8 7.28 0.69 -15.54
C GLU A 8 5.95 0.55 -14.80
N LEU A 9 5.91 0.91 -13.51
CA LEU A 9 4.67 0.90 -12.72
C LEU A 9 3.62 1.89 -13.26
N ARG A 10 4.04 3.07 -13.75
CA ARG A 10 3.14 4.06 -14.36
C ARG A 10 2.60 3.58 -15.71
N GLU A 11 3.45 2.96 -16.52
CA GLU A 11 3.04 2.39 -17.80
C GLU A 11 2.03 1.26 -17.59
N LEU A 12 2.30 0.38 -16.62
CA LEU A 12 1.39 -0.72 -16.27
C LEU A 12 0.05 -0.19 -15.73
N ALA A 13 0.08 0.82 -14.87
CA ALA A 13 -1.14 1.48 -14.37
C ALA A 13 -2.00 2.05 -15.51
N SER A 14 -1.38 2.68 -16.50
CA SER A 14 -2.08 3.22 -17.68
C SER A 14 -2.75 2.11 -18.51
N ARG A 15 -2.05 0.97 -18.70
CA ARG A 15 -2.61 -0.20 -19.40
C ARG A 15 -3.78 -0.83 -18.64
N ILE A 16 -3.67 -0.94 -17.30
CA ILE A 16 -4.76 -1.43 -16.44
C ILE A 16 -5.97 -0.50 -16.53
N ALA A 17 -5.78 0.81 -16.38
CA ALA A 17 -6.86 1.78 -16.49
C ALA A 17 -7.54 1.74 -17.86
N THR A 18 -6.76 1.60 -18.93
CA THR A 18 -7.29 1.46 -20.30
C THR A 18 -8.11 0.18 -20.47
N SER A 19 -7.67 -0.93 -19.89
CA SER A 19 -8.45 -2.19 -19.92
C SER A 19 -9.75 -2.05 -19.12
N TYR A 20 -9.67 -1.41 -17.95
CA TYR A 20 -10.82 -1.16 -17.09
C TYR A 20 -11.90 -0.33 -17.79
N THR A 21 -11.50 0.74 -18.48
CA THR A 21 -12.44 1.66 -19.15
C THR A 21 -13.09 1.06 -20.39
N LYS A 22 -12.47 0.04 -21.02
CA LYS A 22 -13.11 -0.74 -22.09
C LYS A 22 -14.29 -1.57 -21.60
N ALA A 23 -14.21 -2.07 -20.37
CA ALA A 23 -15.26 -2.90 -19.76
C ALA A 23 -16.26 -2.07 -18.93
N ASN A 24 -15.86 -0.88 -18.47
CA ASN A 24 -16.65 -0.04 -17.56
C ASN A 24 -16.76 1.38 -18.13
N PRO A 25 -17.99 1.85 -18.46
CA PRO A 25 -18.20 3.22 -18.90
C PRO A 25 -17.66 4.21 -17.86
N THR A 26 -16.56 4.87 -18.18
CA THR A 26 -15.86 5.78 -17.27
C THR A 26 -15.82 7.17 -17.91
N PRO A 27 -16.28 8.23 -17.24
CA PRO A 27 -16.18 9.58 -17.77
C PRO A 27 -14.71 10.00 -17.88
N VAL A 28 -14.38 10.76 -18.93
CA VAL A 28 -12.99 11.19 -19.22
C VAL A 28 -12.35 11.91 -18.02
N GLN A 29 -13.15 12.64 -17.26
CA GLN A 29 -12.74 13.38 -16.06
C GLN A 29 -12.28 12.46 -14.92
N ALA A 30 -12.76 11.21 -14.85
CA ALA A 30 -12.38 10.24 -13.84
C ALA A 30 -11.17 9.38 -14.23
N LEU A 31 -10.68 9.46 -15.47
CA LEU A 31 -9.52 8.69 -15.94
C LEU A 31 -8.25 8.93 -15.10
N PRO A 32 -7.92 10.16 -14.66
CA PRO A 32 -6.75 10.38 -13.80
C PRO A 32 -6.84 9.62 -12.48
N GLU A 33 -8.02 9.58 -11.87
CA GLU A 33 -8.25 8.86 -10.60
C GLU A 33 -8.12 7.34 -10.79
N VAL A 34 -8.66 6.79 -11.88
CA VAL A 34 -8.54 5.36 -12.19
C VAL A 34 -7.08 4.95 -12.41
N ILE A 35 -6.30 5.78 -13.11
CA ILE A 35 -4.86 5.54 -13.30
C ILE A 35 -4.12 5.62 -11.96
N GLN A 36 -4.44 6.61 -11.13
CA GLN A 36 -3.82 6.77 -9.81
C GLN A 36 -4.13 5.59 -8.89
N LEU A 37 -5.37 5.10 -8.91
CA LEU A 37 -5.79 3.93 -8.14
C LEU A 37 -5.03 2.67 -8.57
N ALA A 38 -4.95 2.42 -9.88
CA ALA A 38 -4.18 1.30 -10.42
C ALA A 38 -2.70 1.38 -10.00
N TYR A 39 -2.10 2.57 -10.10
CA TYR A 39 -0.71 2.80 -9.67
C TYR A 39 -0.49 2.56 -8.18
N GLN A 40 -1.39 3.03 -7.32
CA GLN A 40 -1.32 2.78 -5.87
C GLN A 40 -1.47 1.30 -5.52
N GLY A 41 -2.33 0.58 -6.24
CA GLY A 41 -2.46 -0.88 -6.10
C GLY A 41 -1.14 -1.57 -6.43
N LEU A 42 -0.52 -1.22 -7.55
CA LEU A 42 0.79 -1.77 -7.94
C LEU A 42 1.89 -1.45 -6.93
N LEU A 43 1.96 -0.20 -6.44
CA LEU A 43 2.90 0.18 -5.39
C LEU A 43 2.70 -0.62 -4.11
N SER A 44 1.46 -0.97 -3.78
CA SER A 44 1.16 -1.76 -2.59
C SER A 44 1.66 -3.20 -2.72
N CYS A 45 1.61 -3.76 -3.93
CA CYS A 45 2.17 -5.09 -4.23
C CYS A 45 3.70 -5.13 -4.16
N THR A 46 4.39 -4.02 -4.42
CA THR A 46 5.85 -3.94 -4.36
C THR A 46 6.38 -3.54 -2.98
N ARG A 47 5.51 -3.06 -2.08
CA ARG A 47 5.92 -2.67 -0.72
C ARG A 47 6.07 -3.92 0.15
N PRO A 48 7.18 -4.05 0.91
CA PRO A 48 7.28 -5.09 1.92
C PRO A 48 6.14 -4.95 2.94
N PRO A 49 5.66 -6.07 3.51
CA PRO A 49 4.61 -6.04 4.52
C PRO A 49 5.05 -5.14 5.69
N ALA A 50 4.13 -4.29 6.15
CA ALA A 50 4.38 -3.44 7.30
C ALA A 50 4.72 -4.31 8.52
N PRO A 51 5.70 -3.91 9.35
CA PRO A 51 5.99 -4.63 10.58
C PRO A 51 4.74 -4.64 11.46
N PRO A 52 4.50 -5.75 12.20
CA PRO A 52 3.34 -5.85 13.06
C PRO A 52 3.33 -4.69 14.08
N PRO A 53 2.15 -4.15 14.42
CA PRO A 53 2.06 -3.08 15.41
C PRO A 53 2.67 -3.55 16.73
N GLN A 54 3.64 -2.80 17.25
CA GLN A 54 4.27 -3.11 18.52
C GLN A 54 3.18 -3.07 19.61
N ALA A 55 2.96 -4.20 20.27
CA ALA A 55 2.06 -4.28 21.40
C ALA A 55 2.50 -3.23 22.45
N PRO A 56 1.56 -2.45 23.04
CA PRO A 56 1.92 -1.43 24.00
C PRO A 56 2.70 -2.07 25.16
N ALA A 57 3.91 -1.56 25.38
CA ALA A 57 4.80 -2.07 26.42
C ALA A 57 4.07 -2.09 27.77
N ARG A 58 3.80 -3.30 28.28
CA ARG A 58 3.27 -3.49 29.63
C ARG A 58 4.27 -2.86 30.60
N LYS A 59 3.93 -1.68 31.14
CA LYS A 59 4.69 -1.05 32.23
C LYS A 59 4.79 -2.07 33.37
N ARG A 60 5.97 -2.67 33.56
CA ARG A 60 6.31 -3.43 34.77
C ARG A 60 6.16 -2.49 35.95
N ARG A 61 5.06 -2.63 36.69
CA ARG A 61 4.85 -1.95 37.97
C ARG A 61 5.83 -2.58 38.95
N GLY A 62 6.99 -1.95 39.11
CA GLY A 62 7.92 -2.29 40.18
C GLY A 62 7.20 -2.20 41.51
N ARG A 63 7.12 -3.30 42.25
CA ARG A 63 6.72 -3.29 43.66
C ARG A 63 7.80 -4.02 44.45
N ARG A 64 8.72 -3.18 44.93
CA ARG A 64 9.63 -3.30 46.07
C ARG A 64 9.65 -4.65 46.79
N SER A 65 10.87 -5.18 46.94
CA SER A 65 11.29 -5.99 48.08
C SER A 65 10.67 -5.47 49.37
N ARG A 66 10.16 -6.38 50.19
CA ARG A 66 10.08 -6.18 51.63
C ARG A 66 10.47 -7.49 52.29
N ASP A 67 11.63 -7.46 52.95
CA ASP A 67 11.99 -8.31 54.07
C ASP A 67 10.78 -8.61 54.97
N THR A 68 10.60 -9.89 55.26
CA THR A 68 10.31 -10.48 56.58
C THR A 68 10.32 -11.99 56.44
#